data_AF-A0AAW7FC02-F1
#
_entry.id   AF-A0AAW7FC02-F1
#
_cell.length_a   1.000
_cell.length_b   1.000
_cell.length_c   1.000
_cell.angle_alpha   90.00
_cell.angle_beta   90.00
_cell.angle_gamma   90.00
#
_symmetry.space_group_name_H-M   'P 1'
#
loop_
_entity.id
_entity.type
_entity.pdbx_description
1 polymer ?
#
loop_
_entity_poly.entity_id
_entity_poly.type
_entity_poly.pdbx_seq_one_letter_code
_entity_poly.pdbx_strand_id
1 'polypeptide(L)'
;MKVVNMKRGIANITDSVTSIGIMLVMIAAVMALAYLGYSKFYATNEVTIVSNLINETKNMRASSGYGTSDYNQALINAGALPSSVAYSGNTISNRSGGTITVKGAGIGFTVTDTMLSNKDCINLAQKLGTSEMASTKINSQSFTGEVTAVMATSACTTDSNTVEFTTKS
;
A
#
# COMPACT_ATOMS: atom_id res chain seq x y z
N MET A 1 -48.80 6.84 -61.11
CA MET A 1 -48.46 5.67 -60.26
C MET A 1 -47.80 6.19 -58.99
N LYS A 2 -48.39 5.93 -57.83
CA LYS A 2 -48.03 6.55 -56.53
C LYS A 2 -46.80 5.83 -55.95
N VAL A 3 -45.66 6.51 -55.88
CA VAL A 3 -44.45 5.94 -55.25
C VAL A 3 -44.65 6.06 -53.73
N VAL A 4 -44.89 4.92 -53.08
CA VAL A 4 -45.06 4.84 -51.63
C VAL A 4 -43.69 5.05 -50.98
N ASN A 5 -43.54 6.20 -50.34
CA ASN A 5 -42.38 6.57 -49.56
C ASN A 5 -42.70 6.30 -48.08
N MET A 6 -42.29 5.16 -47.53
CA MET A 6 -42.03 5.00 -46.08
C MET A 6 -41.64 3.56 -45.72
N LYS A 7 -40.40 3.39 -45.23
CA LYS A 7 -40.05 2.58 -44.04
C LYS A 7 -38.55 2.77 -43.72
N ARG A 8 -38.20 3.96 -43.21
CA ARG A 8 -36.93 4.23 -42.50
C ARG A 8 -37.17 4.37 -40.99
N GLY A 9 -38.01 3.50 -40.43
CA GLY A 9 -38.46 3.61 -39.02
C GLY A 9 -38.08 2.45 -38.10
N ILE A 10 -37.57 1.33 -38.62
CA ILE A 10 -37.40 0.09 -37.83
C ILE A 10 -35.94 -0.37 -37.69
N ALA A 11 -35.03 0.14 -38.52
CA ALA A 11 -33.60 -0.21 -38.45
C ALA A 11 -32.84 0.54 -37.33
N ASN A 12 -33.32 1.71 -36.91
CA ASN A 12 -32.64 2.52 -35.88
C ASN A 12 -32.98 2.12 -34.43
N ILE A 13 -34.10 1.43 -34.19
CA ILE A 13 -34.51 1.03 -32.84
C ILE A 13 -33.73 -0.20 -32.40
N THR A 14 -33.51 -1.15 -33.33
CA THR A 14 -32.76 -2.38 -33.07
C THR A 14 -31.27 -2.12 -32.81
N ASP A 15 -30.65 -1.16 -33.53
CA ASP A 15 -29.26 -0.76 -33.29
C ASP A 15 -29.07 0.00 -31.96
N SER A 16 -30.10 0.72 -31.51
CA SER A 16 -30.04 1.47 -30.24
C SER A 16 -30.15 0.54 -29.02
N VAL A 17 -31.00 -0.49 -29.07
CA VAL A 17 -31.14 -1.46 -27.96
C VAL A 17 -29.98 -2.44 -27.87
N THR A 18 -29.39 -2.88 -29.00
CA THR A 18 -28.17 -3.69 -28.99
C THR A 18 -26.96 -2.88 -28.52
N SER A 19 -26.85 -1.61 -28.93
CA SER A 19 -25.80 -0.70 -28.46
C SER A 19 -25.87 -0.46 -26.95
N ILE A 20 -27.06 -0.20 -26.39
CA ILE A 20 -27.25 -0.06 -24.93
C ILE A 20 -26.89 -1.37 -24.20
N GLY A 21 -27.29 -2.52 -24.75
CA GLY A 21 -26.96 -3.83 -24.16
C GLY A 21 -25.44 -4.08 -24.10
N ILE A 22 -24.71 -3.79 -25.18
CA ILE A 22 -23.25 -3.91 -25.21
C ILE A 22 -22.60 -2.93 -24.23
N MET A 23 -23.10 -1.70 -24.15
CA MET A 23 -22.60 -0.68 -23.22
C MET A 23 -22.73 -1.12 -21.76
N LEU A 24 -23.87 -1.72 -21.37
CA LEU A 24 -24.07 -2.23 -20.01
C LEU A 24 -23.14 -3.40 -19.66
N VAL A 25 -22.91 -4.31 -20.61
CA VAL A 25 -21.95 -5.41 -20.44
C VAL A 25 -20.52 -4.88 -20.27
N MET A 26 -20.14 -3.88 -21.05
CA MET A 26 -18.83 -3.22 -20.92
C MET A 26 -18.66 -2.53 -19.57
N ILE A 27 -19.68 -1.81 -19.09
CA ILE A 27 -19.66 -1.18 -17.76
C ILE A 27 -19.53 -2.24 -16.66
N ALA A 28 -20.30 -3.33 -16.74
CA ALA A 28 -20.22 -4.43 -15.78
C ALA A 28 -18.82 -5.08 -15.77
N ALA A 29 -18.20 -5.27 -16.94
CA ALA A 29 -16.84 -5.78 -17.05
C ALA A 29 -15.82 -4.83 -16.42
N VAL A 30 -15.91 -3.53 -16.69
CA VAL A 30 -15.04 -2.52 -16.08
C VAL A 30 -15.22 -2.48 -14.56
N MET A 31 -16.47 -2.54 -14.06
CA MET A 31 -16.72 -2.58 -12.61
C MET A 31 -16.20 -3.86 -11.96
N ALA A 32 -16.32 -5.02 -12.62
CA ALA A 32 -15.76 -6.27 -12.12
C ALA A 32 -14.22 -6.19 -12.05
N LEU A 33 -13.56 -5.67 -13.08
CA LEU A 33 -12.11 -5.47 -13.08
C LEU A 33 -11.67 -4.45 -12.03
N ALA A 34 -12.41 -3.34 -11.87
CA ALA A 34 -12.15 -2.34 -10.85
C ALA A 34 -12.32 -2.94 -9.44
N TYR A 35 -13.35 -3.76 -9.21
CA TYR A 35 -13.57 -4.45 -7.94
C TYR A 35 -12.48 -5.48 -7.64
N LEU A 36 -12.05 -6.24 -8.64
CA LEU A 36 -10.93 -7.20 -8.48
C LEU A 36 -9.61 -6.47 -8.20
N GLY A 37 -9.35 -5.32 -8.84
CA GLY A 37 -8.21 -4.46 -8.53
C GLY A 37 -8.29 -3.88 -7.12
N TYR A 38 -9.46 -3.34 -6.75
CA TYR A 38 -9.72 -2.78 -5.43
C TYR A 38 -9.55 -3.84 -4.33
N SER A 39 -10.25 -4.97 -4.42
CA SER A 39 -10.14 -6.05 -3.44
C SER A 39 -8.71 -6.59 -3.29
N LYS A 40 -7.93 -6.69 -4.38
CA LYS A 40 -6.51 -7.07 -4.31
C LYS A 40 -5.63 -6.03 -3.62
N PHE A 41 -5.90 -4.73 -3.81
CA PHE A 41 -5.19 -3.65 -3.11
C PHE A 41 -5.46 -3.65 -1.60
N TYR A 42 -6.68 -3.97 -1.18
CA TYR A 42 -7.08 -4.00 0.24
C TYR A 42 -6.86 -5.35 0.93
N ALA A 43 -6.46 -6.40 0.20
CA ALA A 43 -6.26 -7.74 0.77
C ALA A 43 -5.03 -7.82 1.69
N THR A 44 -4.00 -7.00 1.45
CA THR A 44 -2.74 -7.07 2.20
C THR A 44 -2.72 -6.01 3.31
N ASN A 45 -2.49 -6.45 4.55
CA ASN A 45 -2.40 -5.57 5.71
C ASN A 45 -1.04 -4.85 5.72
N GLU A 46 -1.01 -3.57 6.13
CA GLU A 46 0.23 -2.77 6.23
C GLU A 46 1.29 -3.47 7.09
N VAL A 47 0.83 -4.10 8.17
CA VAL A 47 1.67 -4.89 9.07
C VAL A 47 2.42 -5.98 8.31
N THR A 48 1.78 -6.65 7.35
CA THR A 48 2.40 -7.71 6.54
C THR A 48 3.43 -7.13 5.58
N ILE A 49 3.13 -6.00 4.93
CA ILE A 49 4.05 -5.33 4.00
C ILE A 49 5.33 -4.94 4.75
N VAL A 50 5.18 -4.19 5.84
CA VAL A 50 6.32 -3.70 6.65
C VAL A 50 7.07 -4.86 7.30
N SER A 51 6.39 -5.91 7.79
CA SER A 51 7.07 -7.10 8.32
C SER A 51 7.93 -7.81 7.27
N ASN A 52 7.42 -7.97 6.05
CA ASN A 52 8.17 -8.60 4.96
C ASN A 52 9.38 -7.74 4.59
N LEU A 53 9.20 -6.43 4.49
CA LEU A 53 10.31 -5.50 4.26
C LEU A 53 11.38 -5.59 5.35
N ILE A 54 10.99 -5.65 6.63
CA ILE A 54 11.93 -5.83 7.73
C ILE A 54 12.68 -7.16 7.60
N ASN A 55 11.97 -8.26 7.33
CA ASN A 55 12.58 -9.58 7.24
C ASN A 55 13.53 -9.71 6.04
N GLU A 56 13.14 -9.21 4.87
CA GLU A 56 14.02 -9.24 3.70
C GLU A 56 15.18 -8.27 3.82
N THR A 57 14.98 -7.11 4.44
CA THR A 57 16.10 -6.20 4.73
C THR A 57 17.10 -6.88 5.66
N LYS A 58 16.64 -7.64 6.69
CA LYS A 58 17.54 -8.41 7.56
C LYS A 58 18.42 -9.41 6.79
N ASN A 59 17.90 -10.00 5.71
CA ASN A 59 18.66 -10.92 4.85
C ASN A 59 19.72 -10.20 4.00
N MET A 60 19.59 -8.87 3.80
CA MET A 60 20.52 -8.04 3.02
C MET A 60 21.66 -7.44 3.85
N ARG A 61 21.90 -7.95 5.05
CA ARG A 61 22.97 -7.48 5.94
C ARG A 61 24.35 -7.74 5.32
N ALA A 62 25.14 -6.68 5.13
CA ALA A 62 26.54 -6.79 4.77
C ALA A 62 27.43 -7.00 6.01
N SER A 63 28.69 -7.36 5.81
CA SER A 63 29.65 -7.52 6.92
C SER A 63 29.83 -6.25 7.76
N SER A 64 29.56 -5.06 7.20
CA SER A 64 29.60 -3.77 7.89
C SER A 64 28.24 -3.31 8.42
N GLY A 65 27.20 -4.14 8.33
CA GLY A 65 25.82 -3.78 8.66
C GLY A 65 25.02 -3.33 7.43
N TYR A 66 24.18 -2.30 7.62
CA TYR A 66 23.31 -1.73 6.57
C TYR A 66 23.79 -0.36 6.07
N GLY A 67 24.81 0.23 6.70
CA GLY A 67 25.32 1.55 6.32
C GLY A 67 24.24 2.64 6.42
N THR A 68 24.18 3.57 5.46
CA THR A 68 23.18 4.65 5.41
C THR A 68 22.41 4.71 4.09
N SER A 69 22.51 3.66 3.28
CA SER A 69 21.93 3.58 1.94
C SER A 69 20.42 3.33 1.99
N ASP A 70 19.73 3.70 0.91
CA ASP A 70 18.34 3.34 0.68
C ASP A 70 18.25 1.90 0.14
N TYR A 71 17.39 1.09 0.76
CA TYR A 71 17.21 -0.32 0.43
C TYR A 71 15.96 -0.58 -0.43
N ASN A 72 15.10 0.40 -0.69
CA ASN A 72 13.86 0.19 -1.42
C ASN A 72 14.10 -0.42 -2.79
N GLN A 73 15.09 0.07 -3.54
CA GLN A 73 15.40 -0.50 -4.87
C GLN A 73 15.90 -1.93 -4.78
N ALA A 74 16.72 -2.24 -3.77
CA ALA A 74 17.20 -3.60 -3.54
C ALA A 74 16.05 -4.54 -3.17
N LEU A 75 15.13 -4.10 -2.32
CA LEU A 75 13.92 -4.83 -1.92
C LEU A 75 12.96 -5.07 -3.08
N ILE A 76 12.76 -4.06 -3.93
CA ILE A 76 11.96 -4.19 -5.16
C ILE A 76 12.60 -5.22 -6.09
N ASN A 77 13.91 -5.13 -6.33
CA ASN A 77 14.62 -6.05 -7.20
C ASN A 77 14.67 -7.48 -6.65
N ALA A 78 14.68 -7.64 -5.33
CA ALA A 78 14.63 -8.94 -4.64
C ALA A 78 13.21 -9.56 -4.62
N GLY A 79 12.18 -8.82 -5.07
CA GLY A 79 10.80 -9.30 -5.02
C GLY A 79 10.23 -9.40 -3.61
N ALA A 80 10.74 -8.60 -2.67
CA ALA A 80 10.29 -8.59 -1.26
C ALA A 80 8.84 -8.07 -1.10
N LEU A 81 8.29 -7.44 -2.14
CA LEU A 81 6.97 -6.82 -2.14
C LEU A 81 5.89 -7.79 -2.65
N PRO A 82 4.76 -7.93 -1.94
CA PRO A 82 3.58 -8.58 -2.49
C PRO A 82 3.13 -7.90 -3.79
N SER A 83 2.55 -8.67 -4.72
CA SER A 83 2.08 -8.15 -6.01
C SER A 83 0.96 -7.10 -5.92
N SER A 84 0.33 -6.96 -4.76
CA SER A 84 -0.66 -5.92 -4.46
C SER A 84 -0.04 -4.56 -4.10
N VAL A 85 1.27 -4.49 -3.85
CA VAL A 85 1.96 -3.26 -3.44
C VAL A 85 2.46 -2.52 -4.68
N ALA A 86 2.03 -1.28 -4.82
CA ALA A 86 2.51 -0.41 -5.89
C ALA A 86 3.87 0.18 -5.54
N TYR A 87 4.75 0.28 -6.53
CA TYR A 87 6.01 1.00 -6.41
C TYR A 87 6.27 1.79 -7.70
N SER A 88 7.01 2.89 -7.59
CA SER A 88 7.41 3.73 -8.71
C SER A 88 8.85 4.19 -8.50
N GLY A 89 9.75 3.73 -9.38
CA GLY A 89 11.19 3.88 -9.15
C GLY A 89 11.58 3.24 -7.83
N ASN A 90 12.17 4.02 -6.92
CA ASN A 90 12.59 3.59 -5.60
C ASN A 90 11.53 3.81 -4.51
N THR A 91 10.34 4.32 -4.86
CA THR A 91 9.30 4.64 -3.89
C THR A 91 8.31 3.51 -3.78
N ILE A 92 8.17 2.94 -2.60
CA ILE A 92 7.17 1.91 -2.27
C ILE A 92 5.95 2.63 -1.71
N SER A 93 4.76 2.37 -2.25
CA SER A 93 3.52 2.98 -1.78
C SER A 93 2.88 2.10 -0.71
N ASN A 94 2.40 2.71 0.37
CA ASN A 94 1.61 2.02 1.37
C ASN A 94 0.12 1.98 0.98
N ARG A 95 -0.71 1.33 1.79
CA ARG A 95 -2.15 1.23 1.53
C ARG A 95 -2.94 2.53 1.77
N SER A 96 -2.38 3.47 2.52
CA SER A 96 -3.02 4.74 2.89
C SER A 96 -2.75 5.86 1.88
N GLY A 97 -2.00 5.60 0.82
CA GLY A 97 -1.61 6.59 -0.19
C GLY A 97 -0.31 7.33 0.14
N GLY A 98 0.41 6.90 1.18
CA GLY A 98 1.74 7.34 1.52
C GLY A 98 2.84 6.42 1.02
N THR A 99 4.04 6.62 1.57
CA THR A 99 5.25 5.95 1.11
C THR A 99 5.98 5.25 2.24
N ILE A 100 6.57 4.10 1.92
CA ILE A 100 7.46 3.32 2.78
C ILE A 100 8.89 3.49 2.31
N THR A 101 9.78 3.82 3.24
CA THR A 101 11.21 3.98 3.00
C THR A 101 12.00 3.12 3.96
N VAL A 102 12.88 2.27 3.41
CA VAL A 102 13.81 1.46 4.18
C VAL A 102 15.22 1.99 3.98
N LYS A 103 15.87 2.39 5.08
CA LYS A 103 17.21 3.00 5.04
C LYS A 103 18.13 2.39 6.08
N GLY A 104 19.37 2.16 5.72
CA GLY A 104 20.40 1.77 6.68
C GLY A 104 20.59 2.81 7.79
N ALA A 105 20.83 2.32 9.01
CA ALA A 105 21.13 3.12 10.20
C ALA A 105 22.37 2.54 10.92
N GLY A 106 23.45 2.35 10.17
CA GLY A 106 24.69 1.73 10.64
C GLY A 106 24.56 0.22 10.74
N ILE A 107 24.43 -0.30 11.96
CA ILE A 107 24.34 -1.75 12.23
C ILE A 107 22.89 -2.25 12.11
N GLY A 108 21.90 -1.37 12.33
CA GLY A 108 20.48 -1.62 12.07
C GLY A 108 19.98 -0.84 10.85
N PHE A 109 18.67 -0.78 10.68
CA PHE A 109 18.01 0.00 9.64
C PHE A 109 16.72 0.60 10.16
N THR A 110 16.25 1.66 9.49
CA THR A 110 14.96 2.30 9.74
C THR A 110 13.98 1.93 8.66
N VAL A 111 12.74 1.65 9.04
CA VAL A 111 11.60 1.56 8.15
C VAL A 111 10.63 2.66 8.51
N THR A 112 10.46 3.62 7.61
CA THR A 112 9.61 4.80 7.79
C THR A 112 8.40 4.69 6.88
N ASP A 113 7.21 4.77 7.47
CA ASP A 113 5.93 4.69 6.78
C ASP A 113 5.10 5.96 7.06
N THR A 114 4.58 6.59 6.02
CA THR A 114 4.05 7.97 6.04
C THR A 114 2.59 8.06 5.59
N MET A 115 1.88 9.13 5.93
CA MET A 115 0.47 9.34 5.57
C MET A 115 -0.45 8.17 5.99
N LEU A 116 -0.15 7.55 7.11
CA LEU A 116 -0.96 6.48 7.67
C LEU A 116 -2.24 7.04 8.29
N SER A 117 -3.37 6.41 8.00
CA SER A 117 -4.62 6.66 8.72
C SER A 117 -4.45 6.34 10.22
N ASN A 118 -5.26 6.94 11.09
CA ASN A 118 -5.20 6.63 12.54
C ASN A 118 -5.34 5.13 12.82
N LYS A 119 -6.24 4.45 12.11
CA LYS A 119 -6.44 3.00 12.24
C LYS A 119 -5.17 2.22 11.89
N ASP A 120 -4.47 2.64 10.83
CA ASP A 120 -3.26 1.98 10.36
C ASP A 120 -2.06 2.24 11.23
N CYS A 121 -1.87 3.50 11.61
CA CYS A 121 -0.84 3.90 12.54
C CYS A 121 -0.93 3.09 13.83
N ILE A 122 -2.13 2.99 14.43
CA ILE A 122 -2.32 2.23 15.67
C ILE A 122 -2.03 0.74 15.46
N ASN A 123 -2.58 0.15 14.40
CA ASN A 123 -2.43 -1.28 14.14
C ASN A 123 -0.99 -1.67 13.79
N LEU A 124 -0.29 -0.81 13.05
CA LEU A 124 1.11 -1.00 12.66
C LEU A 124 2.04 -0.84 13.86
N ALA A 125 1.90 0.29 14.57
CA ALA A 125 2.75 0.62 15.71
C ALA A 125 2.65 -0.41 16.84
N GLN A 126 1.44 -0.85 17.19
CA GLN A 126 1.27 -1.81 18.29
C GLN A 126 1.77 -3.22 17.95
N LYS A 127 1.76 -3.60 16.66
CA LYS A 127 2.14 -4.96 16.23
C LYS A 127 3.62 -5.09 15.95
N LEU A 128 4.24 -4.05 15.41
CA LEU A 128 5.66 -4.07 15.01
C LEU A 128 6.56 -3.30 15.97
N GLY A 129 6.00 -2.41 16.78
CA GLY A 129 6.71 -1.69 17.82
C GLY A 129 6.95 -2.55 19.05
N THR A 130 7.56 -3.72 18.87
CA THR A 130 7.88 -4.66 19.94
C THR A 130 9.23 -4.30 20.58
N SER A 131 9.57 -4.96 21.69
CA SER A 131 10.88 -4.83 22.34
C SER A 131 12.06 -5.32 21.49
N GLU A 132 11.81 -5.96 20.33
CA GLU A 132 12.85 -6.35 19.39
C GLU A 132 13.37 -5.15 18.58
N MET A 133 12.56 -4.09 18.44
CA MET A 133 12.99 -2.85 17.83
C MET A 133 13.91 -2.09 18.80
N ALA A 134 14.89 -1.35 18.25
CA ALA A 134 15.71 -0.42 19.01
C ALA A 134 14.87 0.79 19.45
N SER A 135 14.03 1.27 18.54
CA SER A 135 13.03 2.28 18.82
C SER A 135 11.88 2.24 17.83
N THR A 136 10.71 2.66 18.28
CA THR A 136 9.54 2.94 17.44
C THR A 136 9.19 4.41 17.63
N LYS A 137 9.19 5.18 16.56
CA LYS A 137 8.80 6.58 16.56
C LYS A 137 7.47 6.74 15.87
N ILE A 138 6.52 7.37 16.54
CA ILE A 138 5.19 7.69 16.01
C ILE A 138 5.06 9.20 16.02
N ASN A 139 4.99 9.81 14.84
CA ASN A 139 5.03 11.26 14.65
C ASN A 139 6.25 11.87 15.37
N SER A 140 6.03 12.60 16.46
CA SER A 140 7.08 13.23 17.27
C SER A 140 7.44 12.45 18.55
N GLN A 141 6.75 11.35 18.84
CA GLN A 141 6.95 10.55 20.05
C GLN A 141 7.83 9.34 19.76
N SER A 142 8.80 9.04 20.62
CA SER A 142 9.70 7.89 20.48
C SER A 142 9.55 6.93 21.66
N PHE A 143 9.51 5.64 21.35
CA PHE A 143 9.36 4.54 22.29
C PHE A 143 10.53 3.57 22.12
N THR A 144 11.18 3.15 23.21
CA THR A 144 12.32 2.21 23.20
C THR A 144 11.95 0.80 23.69
N GLY A 145 10.67 0.58 23.94
CA GLY A 145 10.10 -0.71 24.35
C GLY A 145 8.83 -1.00 23.57
N GLU A 146 8.05 -1.96 24.07
CA GLU A 146 6.78 -2.32 23.45
C GLU A 146 5.82 -1.14 23.42
N VAL A 147 5.26 -0.87 22.24
CA VAL A 147 4.20 0.09 22.02
C VAL A 147 2.87 -0.62 22.23
N THR A 148 2.20 -0.34 23.34
CA THR A 148 0.85 -0.87 23.58
C THR A 148 -0.20 -0.17 22.70
N ALA A 149 -1.38 -0.78 22.55
CA ALA A 149 -2.51 -0.17 21.86
C ALA A 149 -2.89 1.22 22.41
N VAL A 150 -2.80 1.41 23.73
CA VAL A 150 -3.10 2.68 24.40
C VAL A 150 -2.05 3.75 24.05
N MET A 151 -0.77 3.38 24.08
CA MET A 151 0.33 4.27 23.70
C MET A 151 0.23 4.66 22.22
N ALA A 152 -0.02 3.69 21.34
CA ALA A 152 -0.23 3.94 19.92
C ALA A 152 -1.41 4.88 19.67
N THR A 153 -2.55 4.67 20.35
CA THR A 153 -3.73 5.55 20.24
C THR A 153 -3.43 6.98 20.69
N SER A 154 -2.61 7.15 21.73
CA SER A 154 -2.20 8.49 22.20
C SER A 154 -1.19 9.19 21.29
N ALA A 155 -0.48 8.45 20.45
CA ALA A 155 0.57 8.97 19.57
C ALA A 155 0.12 9.15 18.12
N CYS A 156 -0.83 8.33 17.65
CA CYS A 156 -1.47 8.42 16.34
C CYS A 156 -2.65 9.40 16.39
N THR A 157 -2.36 10.70 16.38
CA THR A 157 -3.36 11.75 16.63
C THR A 157 -3.71 12.59 15.40
N THR A 158 -3.02 12.40 14.28
CA THR A 158 -3.22 13.19 13.06
C THR A 158 -3.96 12.39 12.00
N ASP A 159 -4.58 13.05 11.03
CA ASP A 159 -5.19 12.34 9.89
C ASP A 159 -4.15 11.74 8.92
N SER A 160 -2.88 12.11 9.10
CA SER A 160 -1.72 11.67 8.32
C SER A 160 -0.56 11.42 9.29
N ASN A 161 -0.44 10.18 9.77
CA ASN A 161 0.58 9.80 10.74
C ASN A 161 1.83 9.27 10.04
N THR A 162 2.96 9.37 10.72
CA THR A 162 4.21 8.72 10.32
C THR A 162 4.69 7.78 11.42
N VAL A 163 5.05 6.55 11.05
CA VAL A 163 5.64 5.57 11.96
C VAL A 163 7.01 5.17 11.43
N GLU A 164 8.01 5.20 12.29
CA GLU A 164 9.37 4.78 11.98
C GLU A 164 9.83 3.71 12.97
N PHE A 165 10.23 2.56 12.45
CA PHE A 165 10.83 1.48 13.23
C PHE A 165 12.33 1.47 13.00
N THR A 166 13.10 1.52 14.07
CA THR A 166 14.55 1.31 14.03
C THR A 166 14.85 -0.09 14.55
N THR A 167 15.47 -0.93 13.73
CA THR A 167 15.85 -2.28 14.14
C THR A 167 17.13 -2.30 14.97
N LYS A 168 17.25 -3.31 15.83
CA LYS A 168 18.51 -3.64 16.50
C LYS A 168 19.49 -4.29 15.50
N SER A 169 20.75 -4.30 15.92
CA SER A 169 21.89 -4.93 15.23
C SER A 169 21.72 -6.42 14.98
#